data_AF-A0A3M2LEF4-F1
#
_entry.id   AF-A0A3M2LEF4-F1
#
_cell.length_a   1.000
_cell.length_b   1.000
_cell.length_c   1.000
_cell.angle_alpha   90.00
_cell.angle_beta   90.00
_cell.angle_gamma   90.00
#
_symmetry.space_group_name_H-M   'P 1'
#
loop_
_entity.id
_entity.type
_entity.pdbx_description
1 polymer ?
#
loop_
_entity_poly.entity_id
_entity_poly.type
_entity_poly.pdbx_seq_one_letter_code
_entity_poly.pdbx_strand_id
1 'polypeptide(L)'
;MIALRMLLIAGGIWLAWHGISLLLHDDPADLKSIAFWFVGGILVHDALFAPLCAAAGVGARRLLPRSWWAPVACGAVCTVVLAVLAVPVIGRRNAVPDNPSVLDRNYAAGLVVALAVVWILVALVLLQPLLRLDRLKRFAALRRKP
;
A
#
# COMPACT_ATOMS: atom_id res chain seq x y z
N MET A 1 24.56 2.50 -23.02
CA MET A 1 23.85 3.47 -22.14
C MET A 1 23.05 4.52 -22.93
N ILE A 2 23.63 5.22 -23.92
CA ILE A 2 22.91 6.25 -24.70
C ILE A 2 21.76 5.66 -25.53
N ALA A 3 21.98 4.56 -26.26
CA ALA A 3 20.93 3.91 -27.04
C ALA A 3 19.72 3.47 -26.19
N LEU A 4 19.94 2.91 -25.00
CA LEU A 4 18.87 2.55 -24.07
C LEU A 4 18.09 3.79 -23.59
N ARG A 5 18.79 4.89 -23.27
CA ARG A 5 18.13 6.15 -22.91
C ARG A 5 17.27 6.69 -24.05
N MET A 6 17.80 6.70 -25.28
CA MET A 6 17.05 7.14 -26.46
C MET A 6 15.83 6.26 -26.72
N LEU A 7 15.95 4.94 -26.54
CA LEU A 7 14.85 4.00 -26.65
C LEU A 7 13.76 4.27 -25.60
N LEU A 8 14.15 4.50 -24.34
CA LEU A 8 13.21 4.83 -23.26
C LEU A 8 12.51 6.17 -23.50
N ILE A 9 13.25 7.19 -23.99
CA ILE A 9 12.68 8.50 -24.32
C ILE A 9 11.70 8.36 -25.48
N ALA A 10 12.10 7.72 -26.58
CA ALA A 10 11.24 7.51 -27.73
C ALA A 10 9.99 6.69 -27.37
N GLY A 11 10.16 5.64 -26.56
CA GLY A 11 9.06 4.84 -26.03
C GLY A 11 8.12 5.66 -25.13
N GLY A 12 8.66 6.50 -24.25
CA GLY A 12 7.87 7.38 -23.41
C GLY A 12 7.06 8.41 -24.21
N ILE A 13 7.69 9.04 -25.22
CA ILE A 13 7.01 9.97 -26.13
C ILE A 13 5.91 9.25 -26.91
N TRP A 14 6.19 8.06 -27.43
CA TRP A 14 5.22 7.26 -28.17
C TRP A 14 4.02 6.86 -27.29
N LEU A 15 4.26 6.39 -26.06
CA LEU A 15 3.20 6.08 -25.09
C LEU A 15 2.36 7.31 -24.72
N ALA A 16 3.00 8.46 -24.50
CA ALA A 16 2.29 9.70 -24.20
C ALA A 16 1.42 10.14 -25.38
N TRP A 17 1.98 10.13 -26.60
CA TRP A 17 1.22 10.40 -27.83
C TRP A 17 0.02 9.46 -27.97
N HIS A 18 0.25 8.16 -27.82
CA HIS A 18 -0.81 7.16 -27.95
C HIS A 18 -1.91 7.35 -26.91
N GLY A 19 -1.56 7.53 -25.63
CA GLY A 19 -2.52 7.78 -24.56
C GLY A 19 -3.32 9.07 -24.76
N ILE A 20 -2.67 10.17 -25.15
CA ILE A 20 -3.35 11.44 -25.46
C ILE A 20 -4.27 11.25 -26.67
N SER A 21 -3.83 10.54 -27.70
CA SER A 21 -4.66 10.28 -28.88
C SER A 21 -5.93 9.51 -28.51
N LEU A 22 -5.86 8.53 -27.62
CA LEU A 22 -7.04 7.79 -27.13
C LEU A 22 -7.99 8.71 -26.37
N LEU A 23 -7.47 9.51 -25.43
CA LEU A 23 -8.27 10.45 -24.65
C LEU A 23 -9.02 11.46 -25.53
N LEU A 24 -8.37 11.98 -26.58
CA LEU A 24 -8.98 12.98 -27.46
C LEU A 24 -10.10 12.41 -28.35
N HIS A 25 -10.25 11.08 -28.45
CA HIS A 25 -11.38 10.45 -29.13
C HIS A 25 -12.57 10.20 -28.19
N ASP A 26 -12.42 10.35 -26.88
CA ASP A 26 -13.51 10.16 -25.91
C ASP A 26 -14.48 11.35 -25.90
N ASP A 27 -15.70 11.10 -25.44
CA ASP A 27 -16.73 12.13 -25.32
C ASP A 27 -16.35 13.20 -24.26
N PRO A 28 -16.79 14.46 -24.41
CA PRO A 28 -16.45 15.54 -23.47
C PRO A 28 -16.86 15.29 -22.01
N ALA A 29 -17.85 14.43 -21.77
CA ALA A 29 -18.27 14.05 -20.42
C ALA A 29 -17.21 13.16 -19.73
N ASP A 30 -16.64 12.21 -20.48
CA ASP A 30 -15.61 11.31 -19.97
C ASP A 30 -14.31 12.06 -19.73
N LEU A 31 -13.93 12.96 -20.64
CA LEU A 31 -12.79 13.86 -20.46
C LEU A 31 -12.89 14.70 -19.17
N LYS A 32 -14.08 15.23 -18.87
CA LYS A 32 -14.32 15.96 -17.60
C LYS A 32 -14.20 15.05 -16.38
N SER A 33 -14.75 13.84 -16.45
CA SER A 33 -14.64 12.85 -15.37
C SER A 33 -13.17 12.49 -15.10
N ILE A 34 -12.41 12.21 -16.16
CA ILE A 34 -10.98 11.93 -16.10
C ILE A 34 -10.23 13.11 -15.47
N ALA A 35 -10.47 14.33 -15.96
CA ALA A 35 -9.83 15.53 -15.41
C ALA A 35 -10.17 15.73 -13.92
N PHE A 36 -11.43 15.51 -13.53
CA PHE A 36 -11.86 15.62 -12.14
C PHE A 36 -11.19 14.58 -11.24
N TRP A 37 -11.10 13.32 -11.68
CA TRP A 37 -10.42 12.27 -10.91
C TRP A 37 -8.91 12.47 -10.86
N PHE A 38 -8.30 12.92 -11.96
CA PHE A 38 -6.87 13.17 -12.03
C PHE A 38 -6.47 14.33 -11.11
N VAL A 39 -7.14 15.48 -11.25
CA VAL A 39 -6.88 16.67 -10.42
C VAL A 39 -7.31 16.42 -8.97
N GLY A 40 -8.52 15.91 -8.77
CA GLY A 40 -9.07 15.64 -7.44
C GLY A 40 -8.22 14.62 -6.67
N GLY A 41 -7.77 13.54 -7.33
CA GLY A 41 -6.88 12.55 -6.75
C GLY A 41 -5.55 13.13 -6.29
N ILE A 42 -4.90 13.95 -7.14
CA ILE A 42 -3.65 14.64 -6.80
C ILE A 42 -3.84 15.59 -5.63
N LEU A 43 -4.89 16.42 -5.67
CA LEU A 43 -5.17 17.38 -4.62
C LEU A 43 -5.44 16.69 -3.28
N VAL A 44 -6.25 15.63 -3.26
CA VAL A 44 -6.50 14.86 -2.04
C VAL A 44 -5.21 14.19 -1.55
N HIS A 45 -4.41 13.62 -2.44
CA HIS A 45 -3.13 13.02 -2.08
C HIS A 45 -2.19 14.03 -1.39
N ASP A 46 -1.98 15.19 -2.01
CA ASP A 46 -0.99 16.15 -1.54
C ASP A 46 -1.50 16.98 -0.36
N ALA A 47 -2.79 17.33 -0.34
CA ALA A 47 -3.36 18.14 0.73
C ALA A 47 -3.76 17.33 1.98
N LEU A 48 -4.02 16.02 1.84
CA LEU A 48 -4.46 15.18 2.96
C LEU A 48 -3.45 14.09 3.30
N PHE A 49 -3.08 13.23 2.35
CA PHE A 49 -2.21 12.09 2.65
C PHE A 49 -0.80 12.53 3.00
N ALA A 50 -0.19 13.45 2.24
CA ALA A 50 1.15 13.94 2.53
C ALA A 50 1.28 14.54 3.95
N PRO A 51 0.42 15.48 4.40
CA PRO A 51 0.52 16.01 5.77
C PRO A 51 0.19 14.98 6.84
N LEU A 52 -0.78 14.07 6.62
CA LEU A 52 -1.06 13.00 7.57
C LEU A 52 0.13 12.04 7.72
N CYS A 53 0.77 11.65 6.62
CA CYS A 53 1.97 10.83 6.63
C CYS A 53 3.14 11.54 7.32
N ALA A 54 3.31 12.85 7.06
CA ALA A 54 4.33 13.65 7.75
C ALA A 54 4.06 13.72 9.26
N ALA A 55 2.82 14.00 9.66
CA ALA A 55 2.41 14.02 11.07
C ALA A 55 2.61 12.66 11.75
N ALA A 56 2.22 11.57 11.08
CA ALA A 56 2.44 10.21 11.57
C ALA A 56 3.93 9.89 11.71
N GLY A 57 4.77 10.28 10.74
CA GLY A 57 6.21 10.10 10.81
C GLY A 57 6.88 10.91 11.94
N VAL A 58 6.43 12.15 12.17
CA VAL A 58 6.88 12.99 13.30
C VAL A 58 6.38 12.42 14.63
N GLY A 59 5.14 11.93 14.69
CA GLY A 59 4.59 11.28 15.88
C GLY A 59 5.34 9.98 16.22
N ALA A 60 5.62 9.16 15.21
CA ALA A 60 6.37 7.90 15.36
C ALA A 60 7.77 8.14 15.96
N ARG A 61 8.42 9.27 15.66
CA ARG A 61 9.70 9.66 16.28
C ARG A 61 9.64 9.81 17.79
N ARG A 62 8.49 10.22 18.33
CA ARG A 62 8.29 10.43 19.77
C ARG A 62 7.79 9.18 20.48
N LEU A 63 7.10 8.30 19.75
CA LEU A 63 6.40 7.14 20.31
C LEU A 63 7.16 5.82 20.16
N LEU A 64 7.98 5.69 19.11
CA LEU A 64 8.56 4.40 18.72
C LEU A 64 10.09 4.43 18.68
N PRO A 65 10.78 3.36 19.14
CA PRO A 65 12.20 3.19 18.90
C PRO A 65 12.54 3.21 17.41
N ARG A 66 13.70 3.77 17.04
CA ARG A 66 14.13 3.88 15.63
C ARG A 66 14.15 2.55 14.88
N SER A 67 14.46 1.45 15.58
CA SER A 67 14.44 0.10 14.99
C SER A 67 13.05 -0.38 14.59
N TRP A 68 11.98 0.22 15.11
CA TRP A 68 10.61 -0.21 14.85
C TRP A 68 9.98 0.54 13.67
N TRP A 69 10.58 1.62 13.21
CA TRP A 69 9.95 2.52 12.25
C TRP A 69 9.65 1.86 10.91
N ALA A 70 10.62 1.16 10.31
CA ALA A 70 10.43 0.58 8.99
C ALA A 70 9.33 -0.50 8.97
N PRO A 71 9.33 -1.51 9.88
CA PRO A 71 8.26 -2.50 9.92
C PRO A 71 6.89 -1.89 10.19
N VAL A 72 6.79 -0.95 11.14
CA VAL A 72 5.52 -0.30 11.50
C VAL A 72 5.01 0.58 10.37
N ALA A 73 5.89 1.32 9.68
CA ALA A 73 5.51 2.12 8.51
C ALA A 73 4.96 1.23 7.39
N CYS A 74 5.59 0.09 7.10
CA CYS A 74 5.06 -0.88 6.13
C CYS A 74 3.67 -1.39 6.56
N GLY A 75 3.50 -1.78 7.83
CA GLY A 75 2.21 -2.22 8.37
C GLY A 75 1.11 -1.16 8.26
N ALA A 76 1.45 0.10 8.56
CA ALA A 76 0.53 1.22 8.45
C ALA A 76 0.11 1.48 6.99
N VAL A 77 1.06 1.50 6.05
CA VAL A 77 0.76 1.67 4.62
C VAL A 77 -0.12 0.54 4.11
N CYS A 78 0.22 -0.72 4.41
CA CYS A 78 -0.61 -1.87 4.05
C CYS A 78 -2.02 -1.76 4.63
N THR A 79 -2.15 -1.28 5.88
CA THR A 79 -3.45 -1.08 6.53
C THR A 79 -4.30 -0.05 5.77
N VAL A 80 -3.73 1.11 5.44
CA VAL A 80 -4.43 2.16 4.70
C VAL A 80 -4.85 1.67 3.31
N VAL A 81 -3.94 1.02 2.59
CA VAL A 81 -4.24 0.48 1.25
C VAL A 81 -5.36 -0.55 1.30
N LEU A 82 -5.28 -1.52 2.24
CA LEU A 82 -6.33 -2.53 2.40
C LEU A 82 -7.68 -1.92 2.78
N ALA A 83 -7.69 -0.91 3.67
CA ALA A 83 -8.91 -0.22 4.05
C ALA A 83 -9.54 0.51 2.85
N VAL A 84 -8.75 1.25 2.07
CA VAL A 84 -9.22 1.95 0.86
C VAL A 84 -9.77 0.98 -0.17
N LEU A 85 -9.07 -0.13 -0.43
CA LEU A 85 -9.52 -1.16 -1.37
C LEU A 85 -10.80 -1.87 -0.91
N ALA A 86 -11.04 -1.95 0.41
CA ALA A 86 -12.24 -2.57 0.94
C ALA A 86 -13.49 -1.67 0.85
N VAL A 87 -13.34 -0.34 0.79
CA VAL A 87 -14.46 0.63 0.73
C VAL A 87 -15.55 0.24 -0.29
N PRO A 88 -15.25 -0.07 -1.57
CA PRO A 88 -16.29 -0.38 -2.56
C PRO A 88 -17.05 -1.69 -2.28
N VAL A 89 -16.45 -2.63 -1.56
CA VAL A 89 -16.97 -4.01 -1.42
C VAL A 89 -17.50 -4.34 -0.02
N ILE A 90 -17.05 -3.65 1.01
CA ILE A 90 -17.31 -4.02 2.42
C ILE A 90 -18.80 -3.93 2.79
N GLY A 91 -19.51 -2.92 2.26
CA GLY A 91 -20.94 -2.72 2.52
C GLY A 91 -21.86 -3.44 1.55
N ARG A 92 -21.31 -4.15 0.55
CA ARG A 92 -22.04 -4.86 -0.50
C ARG A 92 -23.15 -4.06 -1.22
N ARG A 93 -23.06 -2.72 -1.23
CA ARG A 93 -24.15 -1.83 -1.65
C ARG A 93 -24.56 -1.97 -3.13
N ASN A 94 -23.65 -2.47 -3.96
CA ASN A 94 -23.85 -2.69 -5.40
C ASN A 94 -23.94 -4.18 -5.75
N ALA A 95 -24.39 -5.04 -4.84
CA ALA A 95 -24.65 -6.44 -5.15
C ALA A 95 -25.78 -6.55 -6.18
N VAL A 96 -25.59 -7.38 -7.21
CA VAL A 96 -26.56 -7.57 -8.30
C VAL A 96 -27.41 -8.80 -7.98
N PRO A 97 -28.73 -8.66 -7.76
CA PRO A 97 -29.59 -9.79 -7.37
C PRO A 97 -29.56 -10.95 -8.36
N ASP A 98 -29.50 -10.63 -9.65
CA ASP A 98 -29.53 -11.61 -10.74
C ASP A 98 -28.15 -12.20 -11.08
N ASN A 99 -27.09 -11.78 -10.37
CA ASN A 99 -25.75 -12.31 -10.55
C ASN A 99 -25.07 -12.56 -9.19
N PRO A 100 -25.28 -13.75 -8.59
CA PRO A 100 -24.78 -14.07 -7.26
C PRO A 100 -23.25 -14.18 -7.16
N SER A 101 -22.54 -14.18 -8.29
CA SER A 101 -21.06 -14.14 -8.30
C SER A 101 -20.50 -12.74 -7.98
N VAL A 102 -21.31 -11.69 -8.14
CA VAL A 102 -20.91 -10.32 -7.84
C VAL A 102 -20.98 -10.10 -6.34
N LEU A 103 -19.85 -9.74 -5.75
CA LEU A 103 -19.69 -9.60 -4.31
C LEU A 103 -20.10 -10.90 -3.60
N ASP A 104 -19.63 -12.07 -4.01
CA ASP A 104 -20.00 -13.36 -3.39
C ASP A 104 -19.38 -13.58 -1.99
N ARG A 105 -18.32 -12.86 -1.65
CA ARG A 105 -17.50 -13.10 -0.43
C ARG A 105 -17.87 -12.22 0.77
N ASN A 106 -17.46 -12.69 1.94
CA ASN A 106 -17.41 -11.87 3.16
C ASN A 106 -16.15 -11.00 3.16
N TYR A 107 -16.24 -9.83 2.53
CA TYR A 107 -15.12 -8.88 2.42
C TYR A 107 -14.70 -8.28 3.77
N ALA A 108 -15.62 -8.14 4.73
CA ALA A 108 -15.28 -7.68 6.06
C ALA A 108 -14.36 -8.68 6.78
N ALA A 109 -14.71 -9.98 6.75
CA ALA A 109 -13.85 -11.03 7.27
C ALA A 109 -12.51 -11.09 6.53
N GLY A 110 -12.53 -10.99 5.18
CA GLY A 110 -11.32 -10.93 4.37
C GLY A 110 -10.39 -9.77 4.75
N LEU A 111 -10.94 -8.59 4.97
CA LEU A 111 -10.18 -7.42 5.43
C LEU A 111 -9.56 -7.65 6.80
N VAL A 112 -10.33 -8.14 7.78
CA VAL A 112 -9.83 -8.43 9.13
C VAL A 112 -8.69 -9.45 9.08
N VAL A 113 -8.85 -10.53 8.32
CA VAL A 113 -7.80 -11.55 8.15
C VAL A 113 -6.56 -10.94 7.50
N ALA A 114 -6.70 -10.14 6.44
CA ALA A 114 -5.57 -9.49 5.78
C ALA A 114 -4.81 -8.56 6.72
N LEU A 115 -5.53 -7.73 7.51
CA LEU A 115 -4.94 -6.85 8.51
C LEU A 115 -4.24 -7.65 9.61
N ALA A 116 -4.85 -8.73 10.10
CA ALA A 116 -4.24 -9.60 11.10
C ALA A 116 -2.92 -10.19 10.58
N VAL A 117 -2.91 -10.71 9.34
CA VAL A 117 -1.69 -11.24 8.70
C VAL A 117 -0.60 -10.17 8.62
N VAL A 118 -0.93 -8.96 8.14
CA VAL A 118 0.02 -7.84 8.06
C VAL A 118 0.65 -7.55 9.42
N TRP A 119 -0.15 -7.38 10.46
CA TRP A 119 0.36 -7.01 11.78
C TRP A 119 1.07 -8.15 12.51
N ILE A 120 0.70 -9.41 12.26
CA ILE A 120 1.47 -10.57 12.69
C ILE A 120 2.87 -10.54 12.06
N LEU A 121 2.98 -10.29 10.75
CA LEU A 121 4.27 -10.19 10.07
C LEU A 121 5.12 -9.05 10.63
N VAL A 122 4.51 -7.89 10.89
CA VAL A 122 5.19 -6.76 11.55
C VAL A 122 5.72 -7.17 12.92
N ALA A 123 4.88 -7.80 13.76
CA ALA A 123 5.28 -8.26 15.08
C ALA A 123 6.42 -9.28 15.02
N LEU A 124 6.36 -10.23 14.08
CA LEU A 124 7.42 -11.21 13.86
C LEU A 124 8.74 -10.52 13.53
N VAL A 125 8.76 -9.54 12.62
CA VAL A 125 9.96 -8.77 12.27
C VAL A 125 10.52 -8.02 13.48
N LEU A 126 9.66 -7.37 14.27
CA LEU A 126 10.06 -6.65 15.48
C LEU A 126 10.67 -7.56 16.55
N LEU A 127 10.19 -8.81 16.65
CA LEU A 127 10.68 -9.80 17.62
C LEU A 127 11.95 -10.54 17.16
N GLN A 128 12.34 -10.47 15.89
CA GLN A 128 13.53 -11.16 15.37
C GLN A 128 14.83 -10.87 16.15
N PRO A 129 15.15 -9.61 16.52
CA PRO A 129 16.39 -9.32 17.26
C PRO A 129 16.42 -10.01 18.63
N LEU A 130 15.28 -10.04 19.34
CA LEU A 130 15.14 -10.70 20.64
C LEU A 130 15.36 -12.21 20.50
N LEU A 131 14.72 -12.83 19.50
CA LEU A 131 14.85 -14.26 19.23
C LEU A 131 16.27 -14.67 18.80
N ARG A 132 17.00 -13.79 18.10
CA ARG A 132 18.39 -14.05 17.69
C ARG A 132 19.35 -14.00 18.89
N LEU A 133 19.19 -13.02 19.77
CA LEU A 133 20.05 -12.86 20.95
C LEU A 133 19.88 -14.02 21.93
N ASP A 134 18.66 -14.45 22.21
CA ASP A 134 18.41 -15.60 23.08
C ASP A 134 19.00 -16.90 22.52
N ARG A 135 18.94 -17.07 21.19
CA ARG A 135 19.52 -18.24 20.53
C ARG A 135 21.04 -18.26 20.67
N LEU A 136 21.71 -17.12 20.49
CA LEU A 136 23.17 -16.99 20.67
C LEU A 136 23.59 -17.25 22.12
N LYS A 137 22.86 -16.71 23.10
CA LYS A 137 23.14 -16.96 24.53
C LYS A 137 23.04 -18.45 24.88
N ARG A 138 22.02 -19.15 24.38
CA ARG A 138 21.86 -20.60 24.57
C ARG A 138 23.02 -21.39 23.97
N PHE A 139 23.45 -21.07 22.75
CA PHE A 139 24.61 -21.72 22.12
C PHE A 139 25.90 -21.50 22.92
N ALA A 140 26.14 -20.29 23.41
CA ALA A 140 27.31 -20.00 24.24
C ALA A 140 27.28 -20.76 25.58
N ALA A 141 26.10 -20.91 26.20
CA ALA A 141 25.93 -21.68 27.43
C ALA A 141 26.17 -23.19 27.23
N LEU A 142 25.73 -23.76 26.11
CA LEU A 142 25.98 -25.16 25.77
C LEU A 142 27.47 -25.45 25.54
N ARG A 143 28.21 -24.49 24.94
CA ARG A 143 29.66 -24.63 24.69
C ARG A 143 30.52 -24.53 25.95
N ARG A 144 29.98 -24.03 27.07
CA ARG A 144 30.69 -23.87 28.35
C ARG A 144 30.55 -25.05 29.31
N LYS A 145 29.73 -26.07 28.98
CA LYS A 145 29.69 -27.30 29.77
C LYS A 145 30.88 -28.20 29.36
N PRO A 146 31.72 -28.65 30.31
CA PRO A 146 32.84 -29.54 30.04
C PRO A 146 32.38 -30.92 29.55
#